data_AF-A0A0F9D7V1-F1
#
_entry.id   AF-A0A0F9D7V1-F1
#
_cell.length_a   1.000
_cell.length_b   1.000
_cell.length_c   1.000
_cell.angle_alpha   90.00
_cell.angle_beta   90.00
_cell.angle_gamma   90.00
#
_symmetry.space_group_name_H-M   'P 1'
#
loop_
_entity.id
_entity.type
_entity.pdbx_description
1 polymer ?
#
loop_
_entity_poly.entity_id
_entity_poly.type
_entity_poly.pdbx_seq_one_letter_code
_entity_poly.pdbx_strand_id
1 'polypeptide(L)'
;CSEYMHLDNSACNLSSINLLKLLDEAGEFDIEAYRHTCAVMITAQEIIVSNSSYPTEKIGQNAVDYRQLGLGYSNLGALLMSLGIPYDSDEGRTWAGALTAIMTGQAYATSAAIAARVGPFAGYERNREPMLGVIEKHRAEAHKIDDAGAQGLAPLLTAAREAWDEALALGQEHGYRNSQATVLAPTGTISFMMDCDTTGIEPDIALIKYKTLVGGGLMKIVNSAVPGALRRLGYDDDATAAILAHIDETGTIEGAPGLLEEHLPVFDCAFKPQNGSRTVHWLGHVKMMGAAQPFISGAISKTVNLPEEATVEEIEEAYIEGWRHGLKALAIYRDGSKRAQVLSTSKDQGAETEEYEGQPVRRRLPATRTSLTHKFSIEGHEGYITAGSYEDGTPGEIFVTMAKEGSTLSGMLDAFATSISLTLQYGVPLRDMVNKFSHMRFEPSGRTENAEIPVAQSIVDYIFRWLASQFLSEEEKEEFGVLSPAVKAKLMAQEYDPPSSAGNGSSYNNGSQSDAPPCANCGWIMVRRGTCYCCDNCGTTSGCS
;
A
#
# COMPACT_ATOMS: atom_id res chain seq x y z
N CYS A 1 3.90 -3.25 6.09
CA CYS A 1 2.77 -3.91 5.42
C CYS A 1 2.48 -5.30 6.02
N SER A 2 2.72 -5.51 7.32
CA SER A 2 2.55 -6.80 8.00
C SER A 2 3.51 -7.93 7.58
N GLU A 3 4.52 -7.66 6.76
CA GLU A 3 5.65 -8.56 6.45
C GLU A 3 6.80 -8.46 7.45
N TYR A 4 6.96 -7.30 8.09
CA TYR A 4 8.08 -7.01 8.96
C TYR A 4 7.69 -7.18 10.42
N MET A 5 8.33 -8.13 11.11
CA MET A 5 8.00 -8.52 12.48
C MET A 5 9.28 -8.51 13.33
N HIS A 6 9.64 -7.33 13.83
CA HIS A 6 10.86 -7.15 14.61
C HIS A 6 10.65 -6.10 15.73
N LEU A 7 11.68 -5.86 16.53
CA LEU A 7 11.75 -4.83 17.56
C LEU A 7 11.22 -3.46 17.08
N ASP A 8 10.56 -2.74 17.98
CA ASP A 8 10.15 -1.36 17.75
C ASP A 8 11.35 -0.47 17.42
N ASN A 9 11.10 0.61 16.67
CA ASN A 9 12.13 1.54 16.21
C ASN A 9 13.26 0.81 15.47
N SER A 10 12.92 -0.04 14.50
CA SER A 10 13.89 -0.68 13.60
C SER A 10 13.54 -0.41 12.13
N ALA A 11 14.42 -0.80 11.23
CA ALA A 11 14.28 -0.59 9.79
C ALA A 11 14.55 -1.90 9.04
N CYS A 12 13.94 -2.05 7.87
CA CYS A 12 14.14 -3.20 7.00
C CYS A 12 14.73 -2.75 5.66
N ASN A 13 15.82 -3.38 5.22
CA ASN A 13 16.36 -3.19 3.88
C ASN A 13 15.76 -4.24 2.95
N LEU A 14 14.87 -3.81 2.04
CA LEU A 14 14.04 -4.70 1.22
C LEU A 14 14.61 -4.90 -0.18
N SER A 15 14.42 -6.11 -0.71
CA SER A 15 14.62 -6.42 -2.12
C SER A 15 13.74 -7.59 -2.56
N SER A 16 13.53 -7.76 -3.87
CA SER A 16 12.71 -8.85 -4.39
C SER A 16 13.28 -9.40 -5.70
N ILE A 17 13.30 -10.72 -5.84
CA ILE A 17 13.76 -11.43 -7.04
C ILE A 17 12.56 -11.68 -7.96
N ASN A 18 12.70 -11.39 -9.26
CA ASN A 18 11.71 -11.79 -10.27
C ASN A 18 11.93 -13.28 -10.63
N LEU A 19 11.04 -14.16 -10.16
CA LEU A 19 11.17 -15.61 -10.36
C LEU A 19 11.09 -16.03 -11.84
N LEU A 20 10.31 -15.33 -12.67
CA LEU A 20 10.18 -15.67 -14.09
C LEU A 20 11.47 -15.46 -14.88
N LYS A 21 12.41 -14.63 -14.40
CA LYS A 21 13.71 -14.46 -15.06
C LYS A 21 14.65 -15.65 -14.87
N LEU A 22 14.28 -16.59 -14.00
CA LEU A 22 15.00 -17.83 -13.72
C LEU A 22 14.33 -19.04 -14.39
N LEU A 23 13.25 -18.82 -15.13
CA LEU A 23 12.62 -19.85 -15.95
C LEU A 23 13.09 -19.67 -17.40
N ASP A 24 13.64 -20.72 -17.99
CA ASP A 24 14.03 -20.69 -19.40
C ASP A 24 12.85 -20.95 -20.36
N GLU A 25 13.11 -20.90 -21.66
CA GLU A 25 12.09 -21.15 -22.69
C GLU A 25 11.58 -22.59 -22.72
N ALA A 26 12.35 -23.55 -22.16
CA ALA A 26 11.96 -24.95 -22.04
C ALA A 26 11.07 -25.20 -20.79
N GLY A 27 10.95 -24.20 -19.90
CA GLY A 27 10.25 -24.31 -18.63
C GLY A 27 11.08 -25.00 -17.56
N GLU A 28 12.41 -24.99 -17.67
CA GLU A 28 13.34 -25.40 -16.62
C GLU A 28 13.69 -24.21 -15.73
N PHE A 29 13.62 -24.42 -14.41
CA PHE A 29 13.95 -23.38 -13.43
C PHE A 29 15.43 -23.47 -13.03
N ASP A 30 16.18 -22.39 -13.20
CA ASP A 30 17.60 -22.31 -12.88
C ASP A 30 17.82 -22.11 -11.36
N ILE A 31 17.92 -23.24 -10.67
CA ILE A 31 18.11 -23.31 -9.21
C ILE A 31 19.45 -22.68 -8.79
N GLU A 32 20.51 -22.88 -9.55
CA GLU A 32 21.84 -22.38 -9.19
C GLU A 32 21.92 -20.86 -9.38
N ALA A 33 21.37 -20.32 -10.48
CA ALA A 33 21.21 -18.89 -10.64
C ALA A 33 20.32 -18.29 -9.55
N TYR A 34 19.28 -19.01 -9.10
CA TYR A 34 18.43 -18.54 -8.00
C TYR A 34 19.22 -18.42 -6.68
N ARG A 35 19.95 -19.48 -6.29
CA ARG A 35 20.82 -19.47 -5.10
C ARG A 35 21.86 -18.35 -5.18
N HIS A 36 22.52 -18.23 -6.32
CA HIS A 36 23.51 -17.18 -6.54
C HIS A 36 22.89 -15.78 -6.40
N THR A 37 21.71 -15.56 -6.99
CA THR A 37 20.97 -14.30 -6.89
C THR A 37 20.63 -13.98 -5.44
N CYS A 38 20.13 -14.95 -4.66
CA CYS A 38 19.86 -14.76 -3.23
C CYS A 38 21.12 -14.31 -2.47
N ALA A 39 22.27 -14.95 -2.72
CA ALA A 39 23.53 -14.62 -2.06
C ALA A 39 24.02 -13.19 -2.42
N VAL A 40 23.93 -12.81 -3.70
CA VAL A 40 24.27 -11.46 -4.17
C VAL A 40 23.37 -10.42 -3.51
N MET A 41 22.06 -10.64 -3.50
CA MET A 41 21.10 -9.69 -2.95
C MET A 41 21.26 -9.51 -1.44
N ILE A 42 21.51 -10.59 -0.70
CA ILE A 42 21.78 -10.51 0.75
C ILE A 42 23.07 -9.74 1.03
N THR A 43 24.12 -9.97 0.24
CA THR A 43 25.37 -9.22 0.36
C THR A 43 25.14 -7.73 0.08
N ALA A 44 24.40 -7.39 -0.97
CA ALA A 44 24.07 -6.01 -1.31
C ALA A 44 23.23 -5.32 -0.21
N GLN A 45 22.20 -6.00 0.29
CA GLN A 45 21.37 -5.50 1.38
C GLN A 45 22.18 -5.28 2.67
N GLU A 46 23.10 -6.20 3.01
CA GLU A 46 23.98 -6.07 4.17
C GLU A 46 24.87 -4.82 4.07
N ILE A 47 25.50 -4.59 2.90
CA ILE A 47 26.36 -3.42 2.65
C ILE A 47 25.58 -2.12 2.86
N ILE A 48 24.32 -2.09 2.45
CA ILE A 48 23.48 -0.89 2.52
C ILE A 48 23.13 -0.54 3.98
N VAL A 49 23.00 -1.52 4.90
CA VAL A 49 22.69 -1.27 6.32
C VAL A 49 23.58 -0.17 6.91
N SER A 50 24.88 -0.23 6.64
CA SER A 50 25.87 0.71 7.19
C SER A 50 25.98 2.03 6.41
N ASN A 51 25.48 2.08 5.17
CA ASN A 51 25.51 3.27 4.33
C ASN A 51 24.18 4.04 4.33
N SER A 52 23.13 3.47 4.92
CA SER A 52 21.83 4.10 5.07
C SER A 52 21.84 5.20 6.13
N SER A 53 21.06 6.25 5.88
CA SER A 53 20.70 7.25 6.90
C SER A 53 19.34 6.91 7.49
N TYR A 54 19.21 7.01 8.81
CA TYR A 54 18.00 6.64 9.53
C TYR A 54 17.31 7.88 10.13
N PRO A 55 15.97 7.92 10.14
CA PRO A 55 15.22 9.12 10.52
C PRO A 55 15.34 9.46 12.02
N THR A 56 15.69 8.48 12.85
CA THR A 56 15.96 8.70 14.28
C THR A 56 17.19 7.91 14.71
N GLU A 57 17.87 8.39 15.75
CA GLU A 57 19.04 7.71 16.34
C GLU A 57 18.71 6.30 16.82
N LYS A 58 17.54 6.11 17.46
CA LYS A 58 17.09 4.79 17.91
C LYS A 58 16.93 3.80 16.76
N ILE A 59 16.36 4.24 15.63
CA ILE A 59 16.22 3.41 14.43
C ILE A 59 17.60 3.06 13.87
N GLY A 60 18.50 4.04 13.79
CA GLY A 60 19.87 3.82 13.32
C GLY A 60 20.64 2.82 14.17
N GLN A 61 20.58 2.97 15.50
CA GLN A 61 21.23 2.06 16.44
C GLN A 61 20.70 0.62 16.27
N ASN A 62 19.37 0.44 16.26
CA ASN A 62 18.78 -0.88 16.07
C ASN A 62 19.11 -1.49 14.70
N ALA A 63 19.15 -0.70 13.63
CA ALA A 63 19.51 -1.18 12.31
C ALA A 63 20.98 -1.64 12.24
N VAL A 64 21.89 -0.93 12.91
CA VAL A 64 23.30 -1.33 12.99
C VAL A 64 23.51 -2.56 13.87
N ASP A 65 22.83 -2.63 15.02
CA ASP A 65 23.00 -3.69 16.02
C ASP A 65 22.43 -5.03 15.59
N TYR A 66 21.33 -5.02 14.84
CA TYR A 66 20.58 -6.23 14.46
C TYR A 66 20.61 -6.51 12.95
N ARG A 67 20.93 -5.51 12.12
CA ARG A 67 21.18 -5.66 10.68
C ARG A 67 20.04 -6.36 9.94
N GLN A 68 18.80 -5.94 10.19
CA GLN A 68 17.61 -6.57 9.63
C GLN A 68 17.52 -6.36 8.11
N LEU A 69 17.33 -7.47 7.40
CA LEU A 69 17.10 -7.49 5.96
C LEU A 69 15.70 -8.05 5.68
N GLY A 70 15.30 -7.90 4.42
CA GLY A 70 14.09 -8.50 3.89
C GLY A 70 14.23 -8.80 2.41
N LEU A 71 14.89 -9.90 2.08
CA LEU A 71 14.83 -10.49 0.74
C LEU A 71 13.50 -11.23 0.54
N GLY A 72 12.84 -10.98 -0.59
CA GLY A 72 11.65 -11.70 -1.04
C GLY A 72 11.71 -12.01 -2.54
N TYR A 73 10.56 -12.32 -3.11
CA TYR A 73 10.40 -12.55 -4.54
C TYR A 73 9.08 -11.97 -5.06
N SER A 74 8.96 -11.90 -6.39
CA SER A 74 7.73 -11.60 -7.13
C SER A 74 7.48 -12.70 -8.17
N ASN A 75 6.32 -12.66 -8.85
CA ASN A 75 6.00 -13.53 -9.98
C ASN A 75 5.75 -15.01 -9.64
N LEU A 76 5.42 -15.37 -8.39
CA LEU A 76 5.12 -16.78 -8.07
C LEU A 76 3.91 -17.28 -8.87
N GLY A 77 2.79 -16.53 -8.88
CA GLY A 77 1.61 -16.91 -9.65
C GLY A 77 1.88 -17.03 -11.15
N ALA A 78 2.67 -16.10 -11.70
CA ALA A 78 3.08 -16.13 -13.11
C ALA A 78 3.97 -17.34 -13.44
N LEU A 79 4.90 -17.68 -12.54
CA LEU A 79 5.76 -18.86 -12.66
C LEU A 79 4.93 -20.14 -12.69
N LEU A 80 4.02 -20.32 -11.73
CA LEU A 80 3.16 -21.51 -11.67
C LEU A 80 2.29 -21.65 -12.92
N MET A 81 1.67 -20.55 -13.35
CA MET A 81 0.88 -20.54 -14.58
C MET A 81 1.73 -20.91 -15.81
N SER A 82 2.93 -20.34 -15.94
CA SER A 82 3.86 -20.63 -17.05
C SER A 82 4.31 -22.09 -17.07
N LEU A 83 4.39 -22.72 -15.90
CA LEU A 83 4.70 -24.15 -15.74
C LEU A 83 3.49 -25.06 -16.03
N GLY A 84 2.29 -24.51 -16.22
CA GLY A 84 1.05 -25.28 -16.37
C GLY A 84 0.50 -25.79 -15.03
N ILE A 85 0.90 -25.20 -13.91
CA ILE A 85 0.56 -25.66 -12.57
C ILE A 85 -0.52 -24.75 -11.98
N PRO A 86 -1.67 -25.29 -11.53
CA PRO A 86 -2.67 -24.50 -10.82
C PRO A 86 -2.09 -23.87 -9.57
N TYR A 87 -2.32 -22.57 -9.38
CA TYR A 87 -1.88 -21.87 -8.17
C TYR A 87 -2.47 -22.55 -6.92
N ASP A 88 -3.75 -22.91 -6.95
CA ASP A 88 -4.43 -23.61 -5.85
C ASP A 88 -4.30 -25.15 -5.96
N SER A 89 -3.07 -25.66 -5.95
CA SER A 89 -2.78 -27.10 -5.96
C SER A 89 -1.71 -27.47 -4.93
N ASP A 90 -1.62 -28.76 -4.61
CA ASP A 90 -0.56 -29.26 -3.73
C ASP A 90 0.82 -29.10 -4.39
N GLU A 91 0.93 -29.35 -5.70
CA GLU A 91 2.16 -29.09 -6.46
C GLU A 91 2.58 -27.62 -6.44
N GLY A 92 1.64 -26.69 -6.68
CA GLY A 92 1.91 -25.25 -6.64
C GLY A 92 2.40 -24.78 -5.27
N ARG A 93 1.89 -25.39 -4.20
CA ARG A 93 2.33 -25.13 -2.82
C ARG A 93 3.68 -25.74 -2.52
N THR A 94 3.99 -26.92 -3.06
CA THR A 94 5.33 -27.51 -2.96
C THR A 94 6.37 -26.61 -3.62
N TRP A 95 6.07 -26.08 -4.82
CA TRP A 95 6.92 -25.08 -5.48
C TRP A 95 7.13 -23.84 -4.61
N ALA A 96 6.05 -23.26 -4.07
CA ALA A 96 6.14 -22.08 -3.22
C ALA A 96 6.98 -22.33 -1.96
N GLY A 97 6.76 -23.47 -1.29
CA GLY A 97 7.52 -23.89 -0.12
C GLY A 97 9.00 -24.08 -0.45
N ALA A 98 9.31 -24.81 -1.51
CA ALA A 98 10.69 -25.11 -1.91
C ALA A 98 11.48 -23.87 -2.35
N LEU A 99 10.90 -23.00 -3.19
CA LEU A 99 11.53 -21.74 -3.58
C LEU A 99 11.79 -20.85 -2.37
N THR A 100 10.82 -20.74 -1.47
CA THR A 100 10.97 -19.95 -0.24
C THR A 100 12.03 -20.54 0.69
N ALA A 101 12.09 -21.87 0.80
CA ALA A 101 13.11 -22.58 1.56
C ALA A 101 14.52 -22.35 1.01
N ILE A 102 14.72 -22.47 -0.31
CA ILE A 102 16.00 -22.17 -0.97
C ILE A 102 16.42 -20.73 -0.68
N MET A 103 15.52 -19.77 -0.91
CA MET A 103 15.82 -18.34 -0.71
C MET A 103 16.30 -18.04 0.71
N THR A 104 15.54 -18.48 1.71
CA THR A 104 15.88 -18.15 3.10
C THR A 104 17.05 -18.96 3.64
N GLY A 105 17.16 -20.25 3.27
CA GLY A 105 18.32 -21.06 3.62
C GLY A 105 19.61 -20.43 3.05
N GLN A 106 19.61 -20.12 1.75
CA GLN A 106 20.74 -19.46 1.09
C GLN A 106 21.03 -18.08 1.70
N ALA A 107 20.00 -17.34 2.11
CA ALA A 107 20.17 -16.06 2.77
C ALA A 107 20.89 -16.17 4.12
N TYR A 108 20.51 -17.15 4.96
CA TYR A 108 21.18 -17.39 6.24
C TYR A 108 22.57 -18.02 6.07
N ALA A 109 22.78 -18.90 5.08
CA ALA A 109 24.12 -19.40 4.73
C ALA A 109 25.05 -18.24 4.33
N THR A 110 24.57 -17.33 3.48
CA THR A 110 25.31 -16.11 3.08
C THR A 110 25.56 -15.21 4.28
N SER A 111 24.56 -15.01 5.15
CA SER A 111 24.70 -14.22 6.38
C SER A 111 25.76 -14.80 7.32
N ALA A 112 25.83 -16.12 7.46
CA ALA A 112 26.85 -16.79 8.25
C ALA A 112 28.25 -16.70 7.62
N ALA A 113 28.35 -16.82 6.30
CA ALA A 113 29.61 -16.61 5.58
C ALA A 113 30.13 -15.17 5.74
N ILE A 114 29.25 -14.17 5.77
CA ILE A 114 29.62 -12.78 6.09
C ILE A 114 30.07 -12.68 7.55
N ALA A 115 29.34 -13.31 8.49
CA ALA A 115 29.71 -13.32 9.91
C ALA A 115 31.10 -13.91 10.16
N ALA A 116 31.49 -14.95 9.40
CA ALA A 116 32.83 -15.53 9.46
C ALA A 116 33.96 -14.51 9.17
N ARG A 117 33.65 -13.45 8.41
CA ARG A 117 34.61 -12.41 8.00
C ARG A 117 34.58 -11.18 8.90
N VAL A 118 33.39 -10.73 9.30
CA VAL A 118 33.19 -9.43 9.98
C VAL A 118 32.48 -9.53 11.33
N GLY A 119 32.26 -10.75 11.82
CA GLY A 119 31.54 -11.05 13.04
C GLY A 119 30.01 -11.04 12.87
N PRO A 120 29.27 -11.74 13.75
CA PRO A 120 27.82 -11.73 13.74
C PRO A 120 27.24 -10.35 14.14
N PHE A 121 25.91 -10.18 14.06
CA PHE A 121 25.28 -8.96 14.57
C PHE A 121 25.49 -8.81 16.09
N ALA A 122 25.44 -7.57 16.61
CA ALA A 122 25.84 -7.25 17.98
C ALA A 122 25.03 -8.03 19.04
N GLY A 123 23.75 -8.27 18.78
CA GLY A 123 22.86 -9.03 19.66
C GLY A 123 22.99 -10.56 19.57
N TYR A 124 23.88 -11.11 18.72
CA TYR A 124 23.89 -12.54 18.41
C TYR A 124 24.24 -13.41 19.62
N GLU A 125 25.27 -13.09 20.40
CA GLU A 125 25.70 -13.93 21.53
C GLU A 125 24.57 -14.19 22.54
N ARG A 126 23.78 -13.15 22.84
CA ARG A 126 22.59 -13.28 23.69
C ARG A 126 21.49 -14.12 23.03
N ASN A 127 21.39 -14.06 21.70
CA ASN A 127 20.35 -14.71 20.91
C ASN A 127 20.80 -16.05 20.28
N ARG A 128 22.01 -16.53 20.58
CA ARG A 128 22.64 -17.65 19.87
C ARG A 128 21.79 -18.92 19.93
N GLU A 129 21.44 -19.36 21.13
CA GLU A 129 20.67 -20.60 21.32
C GLU A 129 19.24 -20.49 20.74
N PRO A 130 18.45 -19.43 21.02
CA PRO A 130 17.13 -19.27 20.38
C PRO A 130 17.21 -19.19 18.85
N MET A 131 18.19 -18.46 18.30
CA MET A 131 18.33 -18.28 16.86
C MET A 131 18.69 -19.60 16.17
N LEU A 132 19.68 -20.34 16.68
CA LEU A 132 20.02 -21.68 16.16
C LEU A 132 18.82 -22.64 16.27
N GLY A 133 18.06 -22.56 17.37
CA GLY A 133 16.83 -23.34 17.53
C GLY A 133 15.75 -23.01 16.49
N VAL A 134 15.65 -21.75 16.04
CA VAL A 134 14.73 -21.35 14.95
C VAL A 134 15.25 -21.83 13.59
N ILE A 135 16.56 -21.74 13.34
CA ILE A 135 17.17 -22.27 12.10
C ILE A 135 16.97 -23.79 12.00
N GLU A 136 17.14 -24.53 13.08
CA GLU A 136 16.85 -25.97 13.10
C GLU A 136 15.38 -26.27 12.80
N LYS A 137 14.44 -25.45 13.28
CA LYS A 137 13.01 -25.61 12.95
C LYS A 137 12.77 -25.41 11.45
N HIS A 138 13.32 -24.35 10.86
CA HIS A 138 13.22 -24.09 9.43
C HIS A 138 13.79 -25.25 8.61
N ARG A 139 14.98 -25.73 8.98
CA ARG A 139 15.62 -26.91 8.39
C ARG A 139 14.72 -28.14 8.51
N ALA A 140 14.19 -28.43 9.69
CA ALA A 140 13.32 -29.58 9.90
C ALA A 140 12.05 -29.52 9.03
N GLU A 141 11.45 -28.34 8.84
CA GLU A 141 10.33 -28.17 7.92
C GLU A 141 10.74 -28.36 6.45
N ALA A 142 11.96 -27.95 6.05
CA ALA A 142 12.42 -28.11 4.67
C ALA A 142 12.60 -29.59 4.30
N HIS A 143 13.00 -30.42 5.27
CA HIS A 143 13.09 -31.87 5.12
C HIS A 143 11.72 -32.57 5.10
N LYS A 144 10.64 -31.88 5.51
CA LYS A 144 9.25 -32.41 5.45
C LYS A 144 8.52 -32.07 4.16
N ILE A 145 9.06 -31.19 3.31
CA ILE A 145 8.44 -30.88 2.02
C ILE A 145 8.43 -32.17 1.18
N ASP A 146 7.22 -32.60 0.84
CA ASP A 146 6.93 -33.75 -0.01
C ASP A 146 6.81 -33.33 -1.49
N ASP A 147 7.07 -34.23 -2.41
CA ASP A 147 6.99 -33.95 -3.85
C ASP A 147 5.55 -33.88 -4.37
N ALA A 148 4.55 -34.13 -3.51
CA ALA A 148 3.13 -34.15 -3.86
C ALA A 148 2.82 -35.10 -5.04
N GLY A 149 3.68 -36.08 -5.30
CA GLY A 149 3.59 -36.97 -6.47
C GLY A 149 3.92 -36.32 -7.82
N ALA A 150 4.40 -35.07 -7.83
CA ALA A 150 4.71 -34.34 -9.07
C ALA A 150 6.13 -34.68 -9.58
N GLN A 151 6.23 -34.87 -10.90
CA GLN A 151 7.48 -35.21 -11.56
C GLN A 151 8.37 -33.97 -11.71
N GLY A 152 9.67 -34.12 -11.44
CA GLY A 152 10.66 -33.05 -11.69
C GLY A 152 10.92 -32.10 -10.52
N LEU A 153 10.23 -32.24 -9.38
CA LEU A 153 10.49 -31.44 -8.17
C LEU A 153 11.72 -31.87 -7.36
N ALA A 154 12.23 -33.08 -7.58
CA ALA A 154 13.32 -33.64 -6.78
C ALA A 154 14.59 -32.75 -6.71
N PRO A 155 15.06 -32.11 -7.81
CA PRO A 155 16.19 -31.18 -7.74
C PRO A 155 15.89 -29.95 -6.88
N LEU A 156 14.68 -29.39 -6.99
CA LEU A 156 14.25 -28.23 -6.21
C LEU A 156 14.17 -28.54 -4.71
N LEU A 157 13.61 -29.70 -4.35
CA LEU A 157 13.53 -30.16 -2.96
C LEU A 157 14.91 -30.47 -2.37
N THR A 158 15.81 -31.02 -3.19
CA THR A 158 17.19 -31.28 -2.78
C THR A 158 17.90 -29.96 -2.47
N ALA A 159 17.82 -28.98 -3.37
CA ALA A 159 18.40 -27.65 -3.15
C ALA A 159 17.82 -26.94 -1.92
N ALA A 160 16.51 -27.08 -1.66
CA ALA A 160 15.88 -26.54 -0.46
C ALA A 160 16.47 -27.13 0.83
N ARG A 161 16.69 -28.45 0.87
CA ARG A 161 17.28 -29.14 2.02
C ARG A 161 18.75 -28.76 2.21
N GLU A 162 19.52 -28.77 1.13
CA GLU A 162 20.94 -28.38 1.13
C GLU A 162 21.15 -26.94 1.62
N ALA A 163 20.32 -25.99 1.16
CA ALA A 163 20.41 -24.60 1.59
C ALA A 163 20.25 -24.43 3.11
N TRP A 164 19.38 -25.21 3.74
CA TRP A 164 19.19 -25.18 5.20
C TRP A 164 20.23 -25.99 5.97
N ASP A 165 20.71 -27.11 5.42
CA ASP A 165 21.82 -27.87 5.99
C ASP A 165 23.08 -26.97 6.05
N GLU A 166 23.37 -26.25 4.97
CA GLU A 166 24.47 -25.28 4.89
C GLU A 166 24.28 -24.09 5.85
N ALA A 167 23.07 -23.51 5.89
CA ALA A 167 22.75 -22.39 6.78
C ALA A 167 22.95 -22.73 8.26
N LEU A 168 22.56 -23.94 8.67
CA LEU A 168 22.75 -24.42 10.04
C LEU A 168 24.23 -24.68 10.33
N ALA A 169 24.93 -25.41 9.45
CA ALA A 169 26.33 -25.76 9.65
C ALA A 169 27.21 -24.51 9.80
N LEU A 170 27.09 -23.55 8.88
CA LEU A 170 27.85 -22.30 8.94
C LEU A 170 27.45 -21.44 10.16
N GLY A 171 26.15 -21.40 10.50
CA GLY A 171 25.66 -20.61 11.62
C GLY A 171 26.09 -21.14 12.98
N GLN A 172 26.25 -22.46 13.14
CA GLN A 172 26.79 -23.06 14.36
C GLN A 172 28.25 -22.65 14.59
N GLU A 173 29.03 -22.56 13.51
CA GLU A 173 30.46 -22.24 13.54
C GLU A 173 30.73 -20.73 13.69
N HIS A 174 29.98 -19.90 12.96
CA HIS A 174 30.32 -18.48 12.77
C HIS A 174 29.26 -17.50 13.31
N GLY A 175 28.08 -18.00 13.66
CA GLY A 175 26.90 -17.17 13.88
C GLY A 175 26.36 -16.54 12.61
N TYR A 176 25.47 -15.55 12.76
CA TYR A 176 24.81 -14.89 11.63
C TYR A 176 25.06 -13.39 11.66
N ARG A 177 25.24 -12.79 10.49
CA ARG A 177 25.42 -11.34 10.36
C ARG A 177 24.12 -10.56 10.51
N ASN A 178 22.97 -11.20 10.29
CA ASN A 178 21.66 -10.54 10.22
C ASN A 178 20.66 -11.25 11.13
N SER A 179 19.93 -10.52 11.97
CA SER A 179 18.90 -11.10 12.85
C SER A 179 17.64 -11.56 12.10
N GLN A 180 17.34 -10.92 10.97
CA GLN A 180 16.27 -11.26 10.03
C GLN A 180 16.83 -11.13 8.61
N ALA A 181 16.47 -12.08 7.72
CA ALA A 181 17.03 -12.14 6.37
C ALA A 181 15.97 -11.96 5.27
N THR A 182 14.77 -12.52 5.47
CA THR A 182 13.74 -12.65 4.44
C THR A 182 12.36 -12.23 4.92
N VAL A 183 11.61 -11.59 4.00
CA VAL A 183 10.19 -11.21 4.13
C VAL A 183 9.55 -11.26 2.75
N LEU A 184 8.25 -11.51 2.65
CA LEU A 184 7.52 -11.29 1.39
C LEU A 184 6.76 -9.97 1.47
N ALA A 185 7.41 -8.89 1.04
CA ALA A 185 6.85 -7.54 1.02
C ALA A 185 5.96 -7.30 -0.21
N PRO A 186 5.07 -6.30 -0.19
CA PRO A 186 4.35 -5.89 -1.40
C PRO A 186 5.34 -5.39 -2.45
N THR A 187 5.22 -5.92 -3.66
CA THR A 187 6.10 -5.56 -4.78
C THR A 187 5.46 -4.53 -5.71
N GLY A 188 4.34 -3.90 -5.33
CA GLY A 188 3.52 -2.99 -6.16
C GLY A 188 4.31 -2.20 -7.24
N THR A 189 5.00 -1.12 -6.87
CA THR A 189 5.72 -0.29 -7.85
C THR A 189 6.87 -1.02 -8.55
N ILE A 190 7.66 -1.82 -7.82
CA ILE A 190 8.86 -2.47 -8.37
C ILE A 190 8.52 -3.64 -9.31
N SER A 191 7.37 -4.28 -9.13
CA SER A 191 6.87 -5.37 -9.98
C SER A 191 6.67 -4.86 -11.40
N PHE A 192 6.10 -3.66 -11.57
CA PHE A 192 6.00 -3.00 -12.87
C PHE A 192 7.36 -2.64 -13.45
N MET A 193 8.32 -2.20 -12.63
CA MET A 193 9.68 -1.88 -13.10
C MET A 193 10.47 -3.13 -13.54
N MET A 194 10.15 -4.30 -12.99
CA MET A 194 10.77 -5.58 -13.29
C MET A 194 10.00 -6.39 -14.34
N ASP A 195 8.96 -5.82 -14.96
CA ASP A 195 8.03 -6.49 -15.87
C ASP A 195 7.47 -7.80 -15.29
N CYS A 196 6.94 -7.73 -14.06
CA CYS A 196 6.25 -8.85 -13.42
C CYS A 196 4.76 -8.89 -13.81
N ASP A 197 4.25 -10.10 -14.10
CA ASP A 197 2.83 -10.34 -14.33
C ASP A 197 2.05 -10.44 -13.01
N THR A 198 2.67 -11.01 -11.96
CA THR A 198 2.11 -11.10 -10.61
C THR A 198 3.02 -10.47 -9.57
N THR A 199 2.41 -9.85 -8.57
CA THR A 199 3.11 -9.30 -7.41
C THR A 199 3.45 -10.42 -6.44
N GLY A 200 4.64 -10.39 -5.87
CA GLY A 200 4.97 -11.16 -4.67
C GLY A 200 4.70 -12.67 -4.80
N ILE A 201 3.92 -13.16 -3.85
CA ILE A 201 3.38 -14.54 -3.75
C ILE A 201 1.96 -14.62 -4.33
N GLU A 202 1.40 -13.52 -4.85
CA GLU A 202 0.04 -13.46 -5.35
C GLU A 202 -0.18 -14.30 -6.62
N PRO A 203 -1.37 -14.93 -6.77
CA PRO A 203 -1.81 -15.38 -8.08
C PRO A 203 -2.04 -14.14 -8.95
N ASP A 204 -2.24 -14.35 -10.25
CA ASP A 204 -2.62 -13.21 -11.07
C ASP A 204 -3.98 -12.65 -10.64
N ILE A 205 -4.15 -11.33 -10.77
CA ILE A 205 -5.38 -10.64 -10.40
C ILE A 205 -6.53 -11.05 -11.34
N ALA A 206 -6.26 -11.06 -12.64
CA ALA A 206 -7.18 -11.47 -13.70
C ALA A 206 -6.43 -11.67 -15.00
N LEU A 207 -6.92 -12.54 -15.89
CA LEU A 207 -6.32 -12.76 -17.22
C LEU A 207 -6.41 -11.52 -18.12
N ILE A 208 -7.45 -10.70 -17.93
CA ILE A 208 -7.61 -9.39 -18.56
C ILE A 208 -7.81 -8.35 -17.47
N LYS A 209 -7.01 -7.29 -17.53
CA LYS A 209 -7.02 -6.19 -16.56
C LYS A 209 -7.25 -4.89 -17.32
N TYR A 210 -8.04 -3.99 -16.74
CA TYR A 210 -8.19 -2.63 -17.26
C TYR A 210 -7.52 -1.63 -16.31
N LYS A 211 -6.64 -0.79 -16.85
CA LYS A 211 -5.95 0.27 -16.11
C LYS A 211 -6.42 1.63 -16.59
N THR A 212 -6.93 2.44 -15.66
CA THR A 212 -7.26 3.84 -15.93
C THR A 212 -5.99 4.67 -16.02
N LEU A 213 -5.82 5.41 -17.12
CA LEU A 213 -4.67 6.27 -17.33
C LEU A 213 -4.86 7.65 -16.68
N VAL A 214 -3.75 8.25 -16.24
CA VAL A 214 -3.74 9.64 -15.76
C VAL A 214 -4.05 10.55 -16.96
N GLY A 215 -5.25 11.12 -16.99
CA GLY A 215 -5.76 11.92 -18.11
C GLY A 215 -7.02 11.37 -18.78
N GLY A 216 -7.57 10.25 -18.29
CA GLY A 216 -8.73 9.58 -18.88
C GLY A 216 -8.32 8.52 -19.91
N GLY A 217 -9.18 7.51 -20.09
CA GLY A 217 -8.94 6.36 -20.95
C GLY A 217 -8.57 5.08 -20.19
N LEU A 218 -8.87 3.93 -20.81
CA LEU A 218 -8.64 2.59 -20.28
C LEU A 218 -7.60 1.86 -21.14
N MET A 219 -6.57 1.31 -20.50
CA MET A 219 -5.61 0.40 -21.12
C MET A 219 -5.98 -1.04 -20.75
N LYS A 220 -6.25 -1.87 -21.77
CA LYS A 220 -6.42 -3.31 -21.62
C LYS A 220 -5.06 -3.98 -21.52
N ILE A 221 -4.85 -4.79 -20.50
CA ILE A 221 -3.63 -5.58 -20.27
C ILE A 221 -4.06 -7.05 -20.27
N VAL A 222 -3.49 -7.83 -21.19
CA VAL A 222 -3.71 -9.28 -21.28
C VAL A 222 -2.52 -9.98 -20.63
N ASN A 223 -2.78 -11.01 -19.83
CA ASN A 223 -1.75 -11.80 -19.16
C ASN A 223 -0.80 -12.44 -20.20
N SER A 224 0.50 -12.24 -20.01
CA SER A 224 1.53 -12.67 -20.95
C SER A 224 1.99 -14.13 -20.78
N ALA A 225 1.65 -14.76 -19.65
CA ALA A 225 1.96 -16.16 -19.33
C ALA A 225 1.00 -17.16 -20.00
N VAL A 226 -0.24 -16.76 -20.32
CA VAL A 226 -1.26 -17.65 -20.93
C VAL A 226 -0.77 -18.41 -22.16
N PRO A 227 -0.13 -17.78 -23.17
CA PRO A 227 0.35 -18.51 -24.35
C PRO A 227 1.42 -19.56 -24.02
N GLY A 228 2.32 -19.26 -23.09
CA GLY A 228 3.36 -20.20 -22.65
C GLY A 228 2.76 -21.39 -21.91
N ALA A 229 1.82 -21.13 -21.01
CA ALA A 229 1.07 -22.13 -20.27
C ALA A 229 0.32 -23.10 -21.21
N LEU A 230 -0.39 -22.57 -22.22
CA LEU A 230 -1.14 -23.39 -23.17
C LEU A 230 -0.21 -24.31 -23.97
N ARG A 231 0.91 -23.81 -24.51
CA ARG A 231 1.89 -24.65 -25.19
C ARG A 231 2.44 -25.76 -24.29
N ARG A 232 2.69 -25.44 -23.01
CA ARG A 232 3.19 -26.42 -22.04
C ARG A 232 2.16 -27.50 -21.70
N LEU A 233 0.88 -27.15 -21.69
CA LEU A 233 -0.24 -28.07 -21.54
C LEU A 233 -0.54 -28.89 -22.82
N GLY A 234 0.24 -28.71 -23.89
CA GLY A 234 0.16 -29.50 -25.12
C GLY A 234 -0.76 -28.93 -26.20
N TYR A 235 -1.23 -27.69 -26.06
CA TYR A 235 -1.98 -27.01 -27.12
C TYR A 235 -1.05 -26.52 -28.22
N ASP A 236 -1.43 -26.74 -29.48
CA ASP A 236 -0.72 -26.21 -30.64
C ASP A 236 -0.98 -24.70 -30.82
N ASP A 237 -0.30 -24.09 -31.80
CA ASP A 237 -0.37 -22.65 -32.04
C ASP A 237 -1.78 -22.21 -32.48
N ASP A 238 -2.50 -23.06 -33.24
CA ASP A 238 -3.86 -22.76 -33.71
C ASP A 238 -4.88 -22.80 -32.56
N ALA A 239 -4.82 -23.83 -31.70
CA ALA A 239 -5.63 -23.91 -30.49
C ALA A 239 -5.29 -22.78 -29.52
N THR A 240 -4.01 -22.46 -29.35
CA THR A 240 -3.56 -21.34 -28.51
C THR A 240 -4.13 -20.01 -29.01
N ALA A 241 -4.06 -19.74 -30.32
CA ALA A 241 -4.62 -18.54 -30.91
C ALA A 241 -6.15 -18.46 -30.73
N ALA A 242 -6.87 -19.57 -30.90
CA ALA A 242 -8.31 -19.63 -30.71
C ALA A 242 -8.72 -19.36 -29.25
N ILE A 243 -7.98 -19.90 -28.27
CA ILE A 243 -8.23 -19.67 -26.84
C ILE A 243 -7.91 -18.21 -26.47
N LEU A 244 -6.82 -17.64 -26.98
CA LEU A 244 -6.47 -16.24 -26.73
C LEU A 244 -7.51 -15.28 -27.32
N ALA A 245 -8.02 -15.56 -28.52
CA ALA A 245 -9.11 -14.78 -29.12
C ALA A 245 -10.38 -14.85 -28.25
N HIS A 246 -10.74 -16.04 -27.76
CA HIS A 246 -11.87 -16.22 -26.85
C HIS A 246 -11.70 -15.41 -25.55
N ILE A 247 -10.51 -15.44 -24.94
CA ILE A 247 -10.21 -14.62 -23.75
C ILE A 247 -10.38 -13.15 -24.08
N ASP A 248 -9.80 -12.67 -25.19
CA ASP A 248 -9.86 -11.27 -25.60
C ASP A 248 -11.30 -10.77 -25.80
N GLU A 249 -12.14 -11.59 -26.44
CA GLU A 249 -13.54 -11.29 -26.76
C GLU A 249 -14.46 -11.38 -25.53
N THR A 250 -14.32 -12.45 -24.75
CA THR A 250 -15.28 -12.78 -23.68
C THR A 250 -14.84 -12.32 -22.30
N GLY A 251 -13.57 -11.98 -22.08
CA GLY A 251 -13.07 -11.60 -20.76
C GLY A 251 -12.88 -12.77 -19.79
N THR A 252 -13.06 -14.01 -20.25
CA THR A 252 -12.82 -15.23 -19.47
C THR A 252 -12.20 -16.32 -20.35
N ILE A 253 -11.53 -17.28 -19.73
CA ILE A 253 -11.05 -18.49 -20.42
C ILE A 253 -12.09 -19.63 -20.41
N GLU A 254 -13.11 -19.53 -19.53
CA GLU A 254 -14.17 -20.52 -19.45
C GLU A 254 -14.93 -20.65 -20.77
N GLY A 255 -15.11 -21.88 -21.24
CA GLY A 255 -15.76 -22.17 -22.52
C GLY A 255 -14.88 -21.94 -23.75
N ALA A 256 -13.59 -21.65 -23.59
CA ALA A 256 -12.68 -21.48 -24.73
C ALA A 256 -12.63 -22.73 -25.62
N PRO A 257 -12.65 -22.57 -26.95
CA PRO A 257 -12.75 -23.69 -27.88
C PRO A 257 -11.54 -24.61 -27.77
N GLY A 258 -11.79 -25.91 -27.58
CA GLY A 258 -10.75 -26.93 -27.50
C GLY A 258 -9.99 -27.01 -26.17
N LEU A 259 -10.23 -26.09 -25.22
CA LEU A 259 -9.63 -26.15 -23.89
C LEU A 259 -10.28 -27.26 -23.05
N LEU A 260 -9.46 -28.16 -22.53
CA LEU A 260 -9.87 -29.21 -21.60
C LEU A 260 -10.23 -28.62 -20.23
N GLU A 261 -11.33 -29.10 -19.63
CA GLU A 261 -11.78 -28.63 -18.32
C GLU A 261 -10.74 -28.85 -17.21
N GLU A 262 -9.96 -29.92 -17.31
CA GLU A 262 -8.89 -30.23 -16.34
C GLU A 262 -7.75 -29.20 -16.34
N HIS A 263 -7.61 -28.42 -17.42
CA HIS A 263 -6.61 -27.37 -17.55
C HIS A 263 -7.10 -26.00 -17.05
N LEU A 264 -8.41 -25.81 -16.85
CA LEU A 264 -8.98 -24.55 -16.35
C LEU A 264 -8.33 -24.06 -15.03
N PRO A 265 -8.07 -24.91 -14.01
CA PRO A 265 -7.49 -24.46 -12.76
C PRO A 265 -6.13 -23.76 -12.87
N VAL A 266 -5.37 -23.99 -13.95
CA VAL A 266 -4.09 -23.31 -14.23
C VAL A 266 -4.28 -21.80 -14.38
N PHE A 267 -5.45 -21.38 -14.85
CA PHE A 267 -5.75 -20.01 -15.21
C PHE A 267 -6.63 -19.27 -14.18
N ASP A 268 -6.92 -19.93 -13.05
CA ASP A 268 -7.68 -19.32 -11.96
C ASP A 268 -6.90 -18.14 -11.37
N CYS A 269 -7.55 -16.98 -11.31
CA CYS A 269 -6.99 -15.72 -10.82
C CYS A 269 -7.59 -15.33 -9.45
N ALA A 270 -7.05 -14.28 -8.82
CA ALA A 270 -7.53 -13.79 -7.52
C ALA A 270 -8.97 -13.27 -7.56
N PHE A 271 -9.37 -12.71 -8.70
CA PHE A 271 -10.70 -12.16 -8.90
C PHE A 271 -11.46 -12.92 -9.96
N LYS A 272 -12.77 -13.00 -9.72
CA LYS A 272 -13.73 -13.56 -10.66
C LYS A 272 -13.74 -12.73 -11.95
N PRO A 273 -13.58 -13.36 -13.12
CA PRO A 273 -13.73 -12.66 -14.40
C PRO A 273 -15.19 -12.26 -14.64
N GLN A 274 -15.42 -11.16 -15.38
CA GLN A 274 -16.76 -10.61 -15.60
C GLN A 274 -17.77 -11.62 -16.16
N ASN A 275 -17.34 -12.45 -17.12
CA ASN A 275 -18.18 -13.44 -17.79
C ASN A 275 -17.85 -14.89 -17.38
N GLY A 276 -17.20 -15.08 -16.23
CA GLY A 276 -16.90 -16.40 -15.72
C GLY A 276 -17.23 -16.58 -14.25
N SER A 277 -16.97 -17.78 -13.76
CA SER A 277 -17.31 -18.23 -12.41
C SER A 277 -16.09 -18.58 -11.58
N ARG A 278 -14.95 -18.86 -12.21
CA ARG A 278 -13.77 -19.40 -11.53
C ARG A 278 -12.89 -18.31 -10.92
N THR A 279 -12.37 -18.59 -9.74
CA THR A 279 -11.42 -17.76 -9.01
C THR A 279 -10.68 -18.66 -8.01
N VAL A 280 -9.47 -18.27 -7.62
CA VAL A 280 -8.77 -18.91 -6.51
C VAL A 280 -9.61 -18.75 -5.25
N HIS A 281 -9.98 -19.85 -4.61
CA HIS A 281 -10.76 -19.82 -3.38
C HIS A 281 -9.95 -19.20 -2.24
N TRP A 282 -10.57 -18.48 -1.30
CA TRP A 282 -9.87 -17.79 -0.20
C TRP A 282 -8.98 -18.75 0.61
N LEU A 283 -9.42 -20.00 0.80
CA LEU A 283 -8.64 -21.02 1.48
C LEU A 283 -7.36 -21.40 0.70
N GLY A 284 -7.40 -21.33 -0.63
CA GLY A 284 -6.22 -21.52 -1.48
C GLY A 284 -5.17 -20.43 -1.26
N HIS A 285 -5.60 -19.17 -1.06
CA HIS A 285 -4.68 -18.09 -0.66
C HIS A 285 -4.01 -18.39 0.69
N VAL A 286 -4.80 -18.79 1.69
CA VAL A 286 -4.30 -19.11 3.05
C VAL A 286 -3.33 -20.28 3.01
N LYS A 287 -3.68 -21.37 2.32
CA LYS A 287 -2.84 -22.56 2.21
C LYS A 287 -1.55 -22.29 1.43
N MET A 288 -1.58 -21.44 0.40
CA MET A 288 -0.36 -21.00 -0.29
C MET A 288 0.57 -20.22 0.65
N MET A 289 0.02 -19.27 1.41
CA MET A 289 0.81 -18.58 2.43
C MET A 289 1.37 -19.55 3.47
N GLY A 290 0.56 -20.53 3.89
CA GLY A 290 0.95 -21.57 4.85
C GLY A 290 2.07 -22.48 4.34
N ALA A 291 2.18 -22.69 3.03
CA ALA A 291 3.28 -23.44 2.44
C ALA A 291 4.62 -22.66 2.47
N ALA A 292 4.57 -21.34 2.30
CA ALA A 292 5.76 -20.49 2.29
C ALA A 292 6.20 -20.01 3.70
N GLN A 293 5.24 -19.74 4.60
CA GLN A 293 5.47 -19.13 5.90
C GLN A 293 6.49 -19.85 6.80
N PRO A 294 6.56 -21.20 6.83
CA PRO A 294 7.55 -21.94 7.59
C PRO A 294 8.99 -21.61 7.21
N PHE A 295 9.23 -21.00 6.05
CA PHE A 295 10.56 -20.70 5.54
C PHE A 295 10.88 -19.21 5.51
N ILE A 296 9.99 -18.33 5.97
CA ILE A 296 10.26 -16.88 6.03
C ILE A 296 10.66 -16.49 7.45
N SER A 297 11.74 -15.71 7.58
CA SER A 297 12.18 -15.20 8.89
C SER A 297 11.25 -14.13 9.46
N GLY A 298 10.78 -13.18 8.65
CA GLY A 298 9.67 -12.27 8.98
C GLY A 298 8.30 -12.87 8.64
N ALA A 299 7.43 -12.12 7.97
CA ALA A 299 6.07 -12.51 7.60
C ALA A 299 5.79 -12.24 6.10
N ILE A 300 4.54 -12.46 5.70
CA ILE A 300 4.07 -12.35 4.32
C ILE A 300 3.03 -11.23 4.24
N SER A 301 3.29 -10.22 3.41
CA SER A 301 2.33 -9.19 3.06
C SER A 301 1.57 -9.58 1.80
N LYS A 302 0.67 -10.54 1.96
CA LYS A 302 -0.26 -10.97 0.93
C LYS A 302 -1.68 -10.81 1.44
N THR A 303 -2.54 -10.36 0.55
CA THR A 303 -3.97 -10.26 0.82
C THR A 303 -4.66 -11.59 0.49
N VAL A 304 -5.54 -12.05 1.38
CA VAL A 304 -6.51 -13.12 1.11
C VAL A 304 -7.74 -12.47 0.50
N ASN A 305 -7.99 -12.74 -0.79
CA ASN A 305 -9.13 -12.20 -1.50
C ASN A 305 -10.37 -13.05 -1.20
N LEU A 306 -11.46 -12.39 -0.80
CA LEU A 306 -12.78 -12.99 -0.61
C LEU A 306 -13.79 -12.30 -1.53
N PRO A 307 -14.80 -13.04 -2.02
CA PRO A 307 -15.85 -12.45 -2.85
C PRO A 307 -16.73 -11.49 -2.04
N GLU A 308 -17.51 -10.64 -2.71
CA GLU A 308 -18.37 -9.64 -2.07
C GLU A 308 -19.39 -10.30 -1.12
N GLU A 309 -19.93 -11.45 -1.52
CA GLU A 309 -20.90 -12.25 -0.77
C GLU A 309 -20.34 -12.97 0.46
N ALA A 310 -19.03 -12.85 0.74
CA ALA A 310 -18.40 -13.58 1.84
C ALA A 310 -19.02 -13.21 3.21
N THR A 311 -19.36 -14.24 3.98
CA THR A 311 -20.07 -14.07 5.27
C THR A 311 -19.11 -13.74 6.42
N VAL A 312 -19.67 -13.35 7.56
CA VAL A 312 -18.88 -13.11 8.78
C VAL A 312 -18.19 -14.39 9.25
N GLU A 313 -18.87 -15.53 9.12
CA GLU A 313 -18.36 -16.85 9.47
C GLU A 313 -17.20 -17.26 8.56
N GLU A 314 -17.27 -16.98 7.26
CA GLU A 314 -16.15 -17.23 6.34
C GLU A 314 -14.94 -16.33 6.63
N ILE A 315 -15.18 -15.08 7.04
CA ILE A 315 -14.11 -14.18 7.49
C ILE A 315 -13.47 -14.72 8.78
N GLU A 316 -14.27 -15.17 9.75
CA GLU A 316 -13.78 -15.79 10.98
C GLU A 316 -12.94 -17.04 10.66
N GLU A 317 -13.47 -17.93 9.81
CA GLU A 317 -12.77 -19.15 9.42
C GLU A 317 -11.47 -18.84 8.68
N ALA A 318 -11.41 -17.79 7.85
CA ALA A 318 -10.17 -17.38 7.19
C ALA A 318 -9.05 -17.02 8.19
N TYR A 319 -9.38 -16.37 9.31
CA TYR A 319 -8.41 -16.10 10.38
C TYR A 319 -8.03 -17.37 11.16
N ILE A 320 -9.00 -18.25 11.44
CA ILE A 320 -8.77 -19.53 12.13
C ILE A 320 -7.85 -20.42 11.29
N GLU A 321 -8.13 -20.55 9.99
CA GLU A 321 -7.31 -21.29 9.05
C GLU A 321 -5.92 -20.67 8.91
N GLY A 322 -5.81 -19.34 8.87
CA GLY A 322 -4.52 -18.66 8.90
C GLY A 322 -3.70 -19.03 10.13
N TRP A 323 -4.32 -19.07 11.31
CA TRP A 323 -3.67 -19.52 12.54
C TRP A 323 -3.27 -21.01 12.49
N ARG A 324 -4.16 -21.90 12.01
CA ARG A 324 -3.88 -23.35 11.86
C ARG A 324 -2.71 -23.59 10.90
N HIS A 325 -2.58 -22.77 9.86
CA HIS A 325 -1.47 -22.80 8.90
C HIS A 325 -0.20 -22.07 9.37
N GLY A 326 -0.19 -21.55 10.60
CA GLY A 326 1.01 -20.93 11.19
C GLY A 326 1.36 -19.55 10.63
N LEU A 327 0.39 -18.84 10.03
CA LEU A 327 0.59 -17.50 9.50
C LEU A 327 0.91 -16.52 10.62
N LYS A 328 1.98 -15.75 10.44
CA LYS A 328 2.40 -14.71 11.40
C LYS A 328 1.57 -13.42 11.25
N ALA A 329 1.06 -13.18 10.06
CA ALA A 329 0.14 -12.10 9.74
C ALA A 329 -0.81 -12.53 8.63
N LEU A 330 -2.05 -12.06 8.69
CA LEU A 330 -3.06 -12.29 7.66
C LEU A 330 -3.87 -11.00 7.48
N ALA A 331 -3.99 -10.57 6.23
CA ALA A 331 -4.84 -9.46 5.83
C ALA A 331 -5.89 -9.99 4.85
N ILE A 332 -7.16 -9.69 5.11
CA ILE A 332 -8.25 -10.02 4.20
C ILE A 332 -8.63 -8.81 3.35
N TYR A 333 -9.09 -9.09 2.14
CA TYR A 333 -9.80 -8.14 1.30
C TYR A 333 -11.06 -8.80 0.78
N ARG A 334 -12.20 -8.31 1.25
CA ARG A 334 -13.50 -8.63 0.67
C ARG A 334 -13.74 -7.70 -0.51
N ASP A 335 -14.16 -8.25 -1.64
CA ASP A 335 -14.47 -7.44 -2.81
C ASP A 335 -15.53 -6.37 -2.47
N GLY A 336 -15.43 -5.21 -3.12
CA GLY A 336 -16.27 -4.03 -2.83
C GLY A 336 -15.98 -3.29 -1.51
N SER A 337 -15.06 -3.77 -0.65
CA SER A 337 -14.77 -3.13 0.65
C SER A 337 -13.98 -1.81 0.58
N LYS A 338 -13.45 -1.43 -0.59
CA LYS A 338 -12.73 -0.15 -0.82
C LYS A 338 -13.38 0.64 -1.94
N ARG A 339 -13.59 1.96 -1.73
CA ARG A 339 -14.30 2.87 -2.65
C ARG A 339 -13.58 3.16 -3.97
N ALA A 340 -12.27 2.96 -4.03
CA ALA A 340 -11.47 3.19 -5.24
C ALA A 340 -10.55 2.00 -5.49
N GLN A 341 -10.75 1.32 -6.61
CA GLN A 341 -9.88 0.26 -7.12
C GLN A 341 -9.04 0.83 -8.28
N VAL A 342 -7.73 0.56 -8.27
CA VAL A 342 -6.80 1.03 -9.32
C VAL A 342 -6.78 0.09 -10.54
N LEU A 343 -7.18 -1.17 -10.33
CA LEU A 343 -7.28 -2.21 -11.35
C LEU A 343 -8.66 -2.86 -11.24
N SER A 344 -9.35 -3.00 -12.37
CA SER A 344 -10.67 -3.63 -12.48
C SER A 344 -10.62 -4.84 -13.41
N THR A 345 -11.45 -5.85 -13.12
CA THR A 345 -11.70 -7.01 -13.99
C THR A 345 -12.81 -6.77 -15.01
N SER A 346 -13.60 -5.71 -14.85
CA SER A 346 -14.63 -5.28 -15.80
C SER A 346 -14.22 -3.99 -16.50
N LYS A 347 -14.87 -3.73 -17.64
CA LYS A 347 -14.81 -2.41 -18.30
C LYS A 347 -15.53 -1.32 -17.51
N ASP A 348 -16.16 -1.64 -16.38
CA ASP A 348 -17.05 -0.69 -15.73
C ASP A 348 -16.29 0.50 -15.14
N GLN A 349 -16.70 1.63 -15.70
CA GLN A 349 -16.47 3.01 -15.38
C GLN A 349 -16.04 3.20 -13.94
N GLY A 350 -14.82 3.73 -13.74
CA GLY A 350 -14.43 4.28 -12.45
C GLY A 350 -15.54 5.18 -11.94
N ALA A 351 -15.92 4.99 -10.66
CA ALA A 351 -16.94 5.71 -9.91
C ALA A 351 -17.60 6.83 -10.72
N GLU A 352 -18.86 6.64 -11.15
CA GLU A 352 -19.67 7.59 -11.93
C GLU A 352 -19.25 9.05 -11.70
N THR A 353 -18.23 9.50 -12.42
CA THR A 353 -18.12 10.89 -12.81
C THR A 353 -19.07 10.94 -13.97
N GLU A 354 -20.22 11.60 -13.77
CA GLU A 354 -21.10 11.98 -14.86
C GLU A 354 -20.23 12.38 -16.05
N GLU A 355 -20.17 11.54 -17.09
CA GLU A 355 -19.52 11.90 -18.34
C GLU A 355 -20.36 13.04 -18.91
N TYR A 356 -19.92 14.26 -18.65
CA TYR A 356 -20.47 15.41 -19.34
C TYR A 356 -20.02 15.28 -20.79
N GLU A 357 -20.85 14.69 -21.65
CA GLU A 357 -20.68 14.61 -23.11
C GLU A 357 -20.62 15.98 -23.81
N GLY A 358 -20.47 17.08 -23.06
CA GLY A 358 -20.22 18.41 -23.59
C GLY A 358 -18.74 18.74 -23.57
N GLN A 359 -18.22 19.29 -24.67
CA GLN A 359 -16.98 20.07 -24.59
C GLN A 359 -17.14 21.10 -23.46
N PRO A 360 -16.15 21.28 -22.57
CA PRO A 360 -16.28 22.19 -21.44
C PRO A 360 -16.56 23.61 -21.97
N VAL A 361 -17.78 24.09 -21.76
CA VAL A 361 -18.22 25.41 -22.22
C VAL A 361 -17.91 26.42 -21.13
N ARG A 362 -17.04 27.39 -21.45
CA ARG A 362 -16.70 28.47 -20.52
C ARG A 362 -17.93 29.35 -20.23
N ARG A 363 -18.44 29.31 -19.00
CA ARG A 363 -19.46 30.23 -18.49
C ARG A 363 -18.82 31.57 -18.11
N ARG A 364 -18.82 32.54 -19.03
CA ARG A 364 -18.33 33.89 -18.73
C ARG A 364 -19.28 34.60 -17.77
N LEU A 365 -18.73 35.38 -16.85
CA LEU A 365 -19.48 36.24 -15.96
C LEU A 365 -19.95 37.52 -16.69
N PRO A 366 -21.08 38.12 -16.29
CA PRO A 366 -21.55 39.38 -16.83
C PRO A 366 -20.59 40.54 -16.50
N ALA A 367 -20.64 41.61 -17.30
CA ALA A 367 -19.80 42.79 -17.10
C ALA A 367 -20.02 43.44 -15.72
N THR A 368 -21.26 43.43 -15.24
CA THR A 368 -21.65 43.89 -13.89
C THR A 368 -22.06 42.68 -13.06
N ARG A 369 -21.47 42.51 -11.87
CA ARG A 369 -21.68 41.34 -11.01
C ARG A 369 -21.47 41.68 -9.53
N THR A 370 -21.98 40.85 -8.65
CA THR A 370 -21.70 40.95 -7.21
C THR A 370 -20.32 40.39 -6.91
N SER A 371 -19.53 41.12 -6.12
CA SER A 371 -18.21 40.68 -5.67
C SER A 371 -18.00 40.94 -4.19
N LEU A 372 -17.41 39.98 -3.49
CA LEU A 372 -16.96 40.13 -2.11
C LEU A 372 -15.47 40.45 -2.11
N THR A 373 -15.07 41.52 -1.42
CA THR A 373 -13.65 41.85 -1.24
C THR A 373 -13.29 41.74 0.24
N HIS A 374 -12.24 40.96 0.52
CA HIS A 374 -11.75 40.70 1.87
C HIS A 374 -10.29 41.11 1.99
N LYS A 375 -9.98 41.99 2.94
CA LYS A 375 -8.60 42.30 3.32
C LYS A 375 -8.07 41.18 4.21
N PHE A 376 -6.87 40.66 3.92
CA PHE A 376 -6.20 39.70 4.78
C PHE A 376 -4.77 40.16 5.13
N SER A 377 -4.27 39.62 6.24
CA SER A 377 -2.90 39.79 6.71
C SER A 377 -2.42 38.43 7.24
N ILE A 378 -1.29 37.94 6.74
CA ILE A 378 -0.63 36.71 7.19
C ILE A 378 0.81 37.09 7.56
N GLU A 379 1.15 37.05 8.85
CA GLU A 379 2.47 37.48 9.36
C GLU A 379 2.95 38.83 8.79
N GLY A 380 2.05 39.82 8.73
CA GLY A 380 2.37 41.16 8.24
C GLY A 380 2.42 41.31 6.71
N HIS A 381 2.16 40.25 5.96
CA HIS A 381 1.90 40.33 4.52
C HIS A 381 0.43 40.64 4.26
N GLU A 382 0.16 41.89 3.87
CA GLU A 382 -1.20 42.35 3.57
C GLU A 382 -1.58 42.14 2.10
N GLY A 383 -2.83 41.75 1.89
CA GLY A 383 -3.43 41.63 0.56
C GLY A 383 -4.96 41.70 0.59
N TYR A 384 -5.55 41.66 -0.59
CA TYR A 384 -6.99 41.66 -0.81
C TYR A 384 -7.36 40.45 -1.67
N ILE A 385 -8.42 39.74 -1.29
CA ILE A 385 -9.07 38.72 -2.13
C ILE A 385 -10.39 39.31 -2.59
N THR A 386 -10.63 39.33 -3.89
CA THR A 386 -11.92 39.70 -4.46
C THR A 386 -12.51 38.51 -5.18
N ALA A 387 -13.65 37.99 -4.71
CA ALA A 387 -14.38 36.92 -5.37
C ALA A 387 -15.62 37.47 -6.08
N GLY A 388 -15.71 37.28 -7.39
CA GLY A 388 -16.89 37.61 -8.18
C GLY A 388 -17.83 36.41 -8.29
N SER A 389 -19.13 36.64 -8.12
CA SER A 389 -20.16 35.59 -8.13
C SER A 389 -21.05 35.68 -9.36
N TYR A 390 -21.59 34.53 -9.76
CA TYR A 390 -22.72 34.44 -10.69
C TYR A 390 -24.03 34.88 -10.01
N GLU A 391 -25.09 35.03 -10.79
CA GLU A 391 -26.43 35.38 -10.30
C GLU A 391 -27.01 34.37 -9.31
N ASP A 392 -26.56 33.11 -9.39
CA ASP A 392 -26.94 32.01 -8.49
C ASP A 392 -26.15 32.01 -7.16
N GLY A 393 -25.24 32.97 -6.96
CA GLY A 393 -24.42 33.10 -5.75
C GLY A 393 -23.14 32.26 -5.77
N THR A 394 -22.93 31.39 -6.76
CA THR A 394 -21.69 30.59 -6.87
C THR A 394 -20.51 31.46 -7.33
N PRO A 395 -19.27 31.16 -6.90
CA PRO A 395 -18.11 31.94 -7.31
C PRO A 395 -17.70 31.60 -8.75
N GLY A 396 -17.39 32.63 -9.52
CA GLY A 396 -16.97 32.48 -10.92
C GLY A 396 -15.60 33.09 -11.24
N GLU A 397 -15.06 33.93 -10.37
CA GLU A 397 -13.69 34.45 -10.50
C GLU A 397 -13.14 34.88 -9.15
N ILE A 398 -11.81 34.88 -9.05
CA ILE A 398 -11.08 35.45 -7.93
C ILE A 398 -9.94 36.34 -8.42
N PHE A 399 -9.67 37.39 -7.66
CA PHE A 399 -8.50 38.25 -7.81
C PHE A 399 -7.78 38.34 -6.47
N VAL A 400 -6.46 38.39 -6.51
CA VAL A 400 -5.63 38.50 -5.31
C VAL A 400 -4.62 39.61 -5.51
N THR A 401 -4.80 40.73 -4.80
CA THR A 401 -3.90 41.88 -4.87
C THR A 401 -3.05 41.94 -3.61
N MET A 402 -1.72 41.93 -3.76
CA MET A 402 -0.78 42.09 -2.65
C MET A 402 -0.38 43.57 -2.47
N ALA A 403 -0.23 44.03 -1.23
CA ALA A 403 0.07 45.43 -0.93
C ALA A 403 1.46 45.91 -1.43
N LYS A 404 2.41 44.99 -1.70
CA LYS A 404 3.71 45.29 -2.32
C LYS A 404 3.66 44.97 -3.82
N GLU A 405 3.21 45.95 -4.61
CA GLU A 405 3.14 45.85 -6.08
C GLU A 405 4.52 45.56 -6.71
N GLY A 406 4.53 44.74 -7.77
CA GLY A 406 5.72 44.48 -8.59
C GLY A 406 6.66 43.36 -8.08
N SER A 407 6.30 42.62 -7.03
CA SER A 407 7.06 41.46 -6.57
C SER A 407 6.73 40.18 -7.37
N THR A 408 7.68 39.23 -7.43
CA THR A 408 7.46 37.89 -8.03
C THR A 408 6.23 37.18 -7.46
N LEU A 409 5.95 37.39 -6.16
CA LEU A 409 4.78 36.85 -5.47
C LEU A 409 3.47 37.43 -6.01
N SER A 410 3.41 38.74 -6.29
CA SER A 410 2.23 39.39 -6.88
C SER A 410 1.93 38.81 -8.25
N GLY A 411 2.93 38.73 -9.14
CA GLY A 411 2.74 38.19 -10.49
C GLY A 411 2.33 36.70 -10.49
N MET A 412 2.88 35.91 -9.56
CA MET A 412 2.50 34.51 -9.40
C MET A 412 1.09 34.34 -8.85
N LEU A 413 0.67 35.17 -7.89
CA LEU A 413 -0.69 35.16 -7.35
C LEU A 413 -1.73 35.65 -8.37
N ASP A 414 -1.39 36.64 -9.21
CA ASP A 414 -2.26 37.08 -10.30
C ASP A 414 -2.47 35.97 -11.35
N ALA A 415 -1.38 35.31 -11.76
CA ALA A 415 -1.45 34.18 -12.69
C ALA A 415 -2.22 32.99 -12.09
N PHE A 416 -2.02 32.74 -10.79
CA PHE A 416 -2.75 31.71 -10.06
C PHE A 416 -4.24 32.03 -9.97
N ALA A 417 -4.61 33.23 -9.50
CA ALA A 417 -5.99 33.68 -9.40
C ALA A 417 -6.71 33.67 -10.76
N THR A 418 -6.00 34.02 -11.85
CA THR A 418 -6.51 33.90 -13.22
C THR A 418 -6.79 32.45 -13.60
N SER A 419 -5.89 31.53 -13.22
CA SER A 419 -6.07 30.10 -13.47
C SER A 419 -7.26 29.54 -12.69
N ILE A 420 -7.41 29.91 -11.42
CA ILE A 420 -8.55 29.52 -10.58
C ILE A 420 -9.87 30.10 -11.12
N SER A 421 -9.84 31.34 -11.62
CA SER A 421 -11.01 31.94 -12.27
C SER A 421 -11.41 31.18 -13.53
N LEU A 422 -10.44 30.72 -14.33
CA LEU A 422 -10.73 29.90 -15.51
C LEU A 422 -11.34 28.56 -15.11
N THR A 423 -10.81 27.87 -14.10
CA THR A 423 -11.37 26.57 -13.66
C THR A 423 -12.80 26.71 -13.15
N LEU A 424 -13.10 27.75 -12.37
CA LEU A 424 -14.47 28.05 -11.93
C LEU A 424 -15.40 28.30 -13.12
N GLN A 425 -14.94 29.04 -14.14
CA GLN A 425 -15.72 29.31 -15.35
C GLN A 425 -15.93 28.09 -16.24
N TYR A 426 -15.11 27.04 -16.09
CA TYR A 426 -15.29 25.75 -16.74
C TYR A 426 -16.04 24.72 -15.88
N GLY A 427 -16.57 25.14 -14.73
CA GLY A 427 -17.44 24.31 -13.90
C GLY A 427 -16.73 23.36 -12.94
N VAL A 428 -15.43 23.57 -12.66
CA VAL A 428 -14.73 22.78 -11.63
C VAL A 428 -15.35 23.10 -10.25
N PRO A 429 -15.82 22.09 -9.49
CA PRO A 429 -16.45 22.33 -8.18
C PRO A 429 -15.50 23.00 -7.19
N LEU A 430 -15.98 24.06 -6.50
CA LEU A 430 -15.16 24.76 -5.50
C LEU A 430 -14.67 23.83 -4.40
N ARG A 431 -15.52 22.90 -3.93
CA ARG A 431 -15.19 21.92 -2.88
C ARG A 431 -13.92 21.14 -3.21
N ASP A 432 -13.77 20.67 -4.45
CA ASP A 432 -12.61 19.89 -4.87
C ASP A 432 -11.34 20.74 -4.86
N MET A 433 -11.47 22.00 -5.25
CA MET A 433 -10.36 22.95 -5.21
C MET A 433 -9.96 23.28 -3.76
N VAL A 434 -10.94 23.50 -2.87
CA VAL A 434 -10.69 23.71 -1.43
C VAL A 434 -9.99 22.50 -0.82
N ASN A 435 -10.47 21.29 -1.09
CA ASN A 435 -9.83 20.06 -0.63
C ASN A 435 -8.38 19.94 -1.11
N LYS A 436 -8.11 20.35 -2.36
CA LYS A 436 -6.77 20.24 -2.95
C LYS A 436 -5.77 21.26 -2.41
N PHE A 437 -6.22 22.50 -2.20
CA PHE A 437 -5.33 23.63 -1.93
C PHE A 437 -5.30 24.06 -0.46
N SER A 438 -6.28 23.65 0.36
CA SER A 438 -6.24 23.87 1.81
C SER A 438 -5.10 23.08 2.44
N HIS A 439 -4.52 23.63 3.51
CA HIS A 439 -3.39 23.07 4.25
C HIS A 439 -2.07 22.89 3.48
N MET A 440 -1.96 23.44 2.26
CA MET A 440 -0.67 23.54 1.57
C MET A 440 0.30 24.43 2.36
N ARG A 441 1.53 23.95 2.54
CA ARG A 441 2.55 24.57 3.41
C ARG A 441 3.65 25.25 2.60
N PHE A 442 3.75 26.57 2.71
CA PHE A 442 4.87 27.38 2.21
C PHE A 442 4.70 28.85 2.65
N GLU A 443 5.80 29.60 2.65
CA GLU A 443 5.80 31.01 3.06
C GLU A 443 5.16 31.93 2.00
N PRO A 444 4.42 32.99 2.41
CA PRO A 444 4.12 33.40 3.79
C PRO A 444 3.11 32.50 4.51
N SER A 445 3.46 32.07 5.73
CA SER A 445 2.61 31.28 6.63
C SER A 445 2.58 31.88 8.04
N GLY A 446 1.53 31.61 8.82
CA GLY A 446 1.44 32.03 10.23
C GLY A 446 0.10 32.64 10.62
N ARG A 447 0.09 33.50 11.64
CA ARG A 447 -1.15 34.01 12.24
C ARG A 447 -1.85 35.00 11.33
N THR A 448 -3.18 34.98 11.38
CA THR A 448 -4.04 35.89 10.61
C THR A 448 -4.97 36.67 11.53
N GLU A 449 -5.52 37.76 10.99
CA GLU A 449 -6.54 38.58 11.68
C GLU A 449 -7.96 38.01 11.54
N ASN A 450 -8.14 36.95 10.74
CA ASN A 450 -9.44 36.34 10.51
C ASN A 450 -9.79 35.35 11.63
N ALA A 451 -10.85 35.65 12.38
CA ALA A 451 -11.30 34.82 13.50
C ALA A 451 -11.77 33.41 13.08
N GLU A 452 -12.17 33.22 11.82
CA GLU A 452 -12.53 31.90 11.28
C GLU A 452 -11.32 31.11 10.81
N ILE A 453 -10.20 31.78 10.52
CA ILE A 453 -8.96 31.17 10.01
C ILE A 453 -7.76 31.74 10.80
N PRO A 454 -7.59 31.41 12.11
CA PRO A 454 -6.62 32.11 12.96
C PRO A 454 -5.15 31.90 12.56
N VAL A 455 -4.86 30.80 11.87
CA VAL A 455 -3.51 30.44 11.40
C VAL A 455 -3.60 29.89 9.98
N ALA A 456 -2.80 30.43 9.08
CA ALA A 456 -2.62 29.99 7.70
C ALA A 456 -1.30 29.22 7.52
N GLN A 457 -1.32 28.14 6.74
CA GLN A 457 -0.15 27.35 6.37
C GLN A 457 0.54 27.88 5.10
N SER A 458 -0.16 28.70 4.34
CA SER A 458 0.32 29.50 3.21
C SER A 458 -0.74 30.53 2.82
N ILE A 459 -0.39 31.46 1.92
CA ILE A 459 -1.38 32.35 1.28
C ILE A 459 -2.44 31.55 0.52
N VAL A 460 -2.06 30.47 -0.18
CA VAL A 460 -3.00 29.65 -0.96
C VAL A 460 -3.97 28.92 -0.04
N ASP A 461 -3.47 28.32 1.04
CA ASP A 461 -4.30 27.71 2.08
C ASP A 461 -5.32 28.71 2.65
N TYR A 462 -4.88 29.94 2.96
CA TYR A 462 -5.77 30.98 3.44
C TYR A 462 -6.85 31.36 2.42
N ILE A 463 -6.49 31.53 1.14
CA ILE A 463 -7.45 31.87 0.08
C ILE A 463 -8.55 30.81 -0.02
N PHE A 464 -8.19 29.54 -0.04
CA PHE A 464 -9.18 28.47 -0.21
C PHE A 464 -10.03 28.22 1.04
N ARG A 465 -9.46 28.34 2.24
CA ARG A 465 -10.29 28.31 3.46
C ARG A 465 -11.18 29.54 3.59
N TRP A 466 -10.77 30.70 3.07
CA TRP A 466 -11.65 31.87 2.99
C TRP A 466 -12.78 31.66 1.96
N LEU A 467 -12.50 31.10 0.78
CA LEU A 467 -13.54 30.74 -0.18
C LEU A 467 -14.51 29.71 0.41
N ALA A 468 -14.02 28.73 1.17
CA ALA A 468 -14.84 27.76 1.89
C ALA A 468 -15.78 28.43 2.90
N SER A 469 -15.24 29.37 3.70
CA SER A 469 -16.01 30.19 4.65
C SER A 469 -17.19 30.91 3.96
N GLN A 470 -17.00 31.41 2.75
CA GLN A 470 -18.00 32.21 2.04
C GLN A 470 -19.01 31.38 1.23
N PHE A 471 -18.59 30.28 0.62
CA PHE A 471 -19.38 29.61 -0.43
C PHE A 471 -19.75 28.16 -0.13
N LEU A 472 -19.15 27.51 0.88
CA LEU A 472 -19.46 26.12 1.24
C LEU A 472 -20.42 26.04 2.43
N SER A 473 -21.02 24.88 2.63
CA SER A 473 -21.95 24.63 3.74
C SER A 473 -21.20 24.48 5.08
N GLU A 474 -21.91 24.59 6.20
CA GLU A 474 -21.30 24.55 7.54
C GLU A 474 -20.60 23.21 7.85
N GLU A 475 -21.10 22.10 7.33
CA GLU A 475 -20.45 20.78 7.48
C GLU A 475 -19.09 20.75 6.77
N GLU A 476 -19.01 21.36 5.59
CA GLU A 476 -17.78 21.43 4.80
C GLU A 476 -16.79 22.45 5.39
N LYS A 477 -17.29 23.53 6.00
CA LYS A 477 -16.45 24.47 6.75
C LYS A 477 -15.75 23.75 7.92
N GLU A 478 -16.46 22.91 8.66
CA GLU A 478 -15.88 22.09 9.73
C GLU A 478 -14.79 21.15 9.18
N GLU A 479 -15.08 20.45 8.08
CA GLU A 479 -14.16 19.53 7.40
C GLU A 479 -12.84 20.20 7.00
N PHE A 480 -12.90 21.41 6.45
CA PHE A 480 -11.73 22.17 6.01
C PHE A 480 -11.13 23.09 7.08
N GLY A 481 -11.53 22.93 8.34
CA GLY A 481 -10.95 23.65 9.47
C GLY A 481 -11.24 25.16 9.49
N VAL A 482 -12.39 25.57 8.97
CA VAL A 482 -12.92 26.93 9.05
C VAL A 482 -13.79 27.06 10.30
N LEU A 483 -13.37 27.92 11.24
CA LEU A 483 -14.01 28.10 12.53
C LEU A 483 -15.14 29.14 12.47
N SER A 484 -16.19 28.83 11.71
CA SER A 484 -17.40 29.66 11.65
C SER A 484 -18.06 29.79 13.03
N PRO A 485 -18.96 30.78 13.26
CA PRO A 485 -19.71 30.88 14.52
C PRO A 485 -20.50 29.61 14.87
N ALA A 486 -21.06 28.92 13.86
CA ALA A 486 -21.83 27.69 14.05
C ALA A 486 -20.91 26.50 14.39
N VAL A 487 -19.77 26.38 13.70
CA VAL A 487 -18.75 25.37 14.00
C VAL A 487 -18.18 25.58 15.40
N LYS A 488 -17.88 26.83 15.79
CA LYS A 488 -17.46 27.18 17.16
C LYS A 488 -18.51 26.84 18.20
N ALA A 489 -19.78 27.16 17.95
CA ALA A 489 -20.87 26.85 18.87
C ALA A 489 -21.08 25.33 19.00
N LYS A 490 -20.95 24.57 17.91
CA LYS A 490 -21.03 23.10 17.92
C LYS A 490 -19.88 22.48 18.72
N LEU A 491 -18.65 22.96 18.51
CA LEU A 491 -17.48 22.54 19.28
C LEU A 491 -17.64 22.85 20.78
N MET A 492 -18.21 24.01 21.13
CA MET A 492 -18.51 24.38 22.53
C MET A 492 -19.69 23.59 23.13
N ALA A 493 -20.70 23.24 22.34
CA ALA A 493 -21.86 22.48 22.80
C ALA A 493 -21.55 21.00 23.06
N GLN A 494 -20.55 20.44 22.36
CA GLN A 494 -20.02 19.11 22.64
C GLN A 494 -19.24 19.03 23.98
N GLU A 495 -18.95 20.16 24.64
CA GLU A 495 -18.22 20.23 25.92
C GLU A 495 -19.12 20.20 27.18
N TYR A 496 -20.46 20.21 27.09
CA TYR A 496 -21.34 20.33 28.28
C TYR A 496 -22.45 19.27 28.37
N ASP A 497 -22.21 18.20 29.13
CA ASP A 497 -23.26 17.26 29.57
C ASP A 497 -23.15 17.06 31.11
N PRO A 498 -24.20 17.37 31.92
CA PRO A 498 -24.11 17.29 33.38
C PRO A 498 -24.41 15.86 33.91
N PRO A 499 -23.76 15.41 35.00
CA PRO A 499 -23.88 14.03 35.47
C PRO A 499 -25.20 13.77 36.22
N SER A 500 -25.97 12.79 35.76
CA SER A 500 -27.07 12.18 36.52
C SER A 500 -26.65 10.81 37.08
N SER A 501 -27.19 10.49 38.25
CA SER A 501 -26.69 9.50 39.20
C SER A 501 -27.36 8.12 39.10
N ALA A 502 -26.53 7.12 39.45
CA ALA A 502 -26.85 5.78 40.01
C ALA A 502 -27.20 4.61 39.06
N GLY A 503 -26.34 3.57 39.11
CA GLY A 503 -26.71 2.18 38.78
C GLY A 503 -25.59 1.35 38.11
N ASN A 504 -24.90 0.51 38.89
CA ASN A 504 -23.79 -0.38 38.52
C ASN A 504 -23.85 -1.08 37.14
N GLY A 505 -22.78 -0.91 36.35
CA GLY A 505 -22.40 -1.76 35.23
C GLY A 505 -21.04 -1.31 34.69
N SER A 506 -20.01 -2.11 34.89
CA SER A 506 -18.63 -1.84 34.47
C SER A 506 -18.50 -1.76 32.94
N SER A 507 -18.39 -0.54 32.42
CA SER A 507 -17.89 -0.22 31.09
C SER A 507 -16.82 0.86 31.24
N TYR A 508 -15.61 0.59 30.76
CA TYR A 508 -14.51 1.54 30.74
C TYR A 508 -14.83 2.63 29.71
N ASN A 509 -15.29 3.79 30.20
CA ASN A 509 -15.53 4.98 29.40
C ASN A 509 -14.47 6.06 29.70
N ASN A 510 -14.00 6.70 28.63
CA ASN A 510 -12.97 7.76 28.61
C ASN A 510 -13.30 8.90 29.58
N GLY A 511 -12.39 9.18 30.51
CA GLY A 511 -12.50 10.29 31.45
C GLY A 511 -12.45 11.65 30.76
N SER A 512 -13.38 12.51 31.18
CA SER A 512 -13.54 13.93 30.85
C SER A 512 -12.26 14.75 31.08
N GLN A 513 -11.89 15.59 30.09
CA GLN A 513 -10.72 16.47 30.12
C GLN A 513 -11.13 17.93 30.39
N SER A 514 -11.30 18.30 31.66
CA SER A 514 -11.64 19.68 32.07
C SER A 514 -10.43 20.60 32.29
N ASP A 515 -9.20 20.12 32.05
CA ASP A 515 -7.94 20.84 32.34
C ASP A 515 -6.98 20.97 31.14
N ALA A 516 -7.44 20.69 29.92
CA ALA A 516 -6.62 20.72 28.72
C ALA A 516 -6.21 22.16 28.32
N PRO A 517 -4.89 22.48 28.28
CA PRO A 517 -4.44 23.82 27.90
C PRO A 517 -4.57 24.04 26.37
N PRO A 518 -4.78 25.30 25.92
CA PRO A 518 -4.69 25.63 24.50
C PRO A 518 -3.25 25.51 23.99
N CYS A 519 -3.10 25.07 22.74
CA CYS A 519 -1.82 24.86 22.11
C CYS A 519 -1.04 26.17 21.99
N ALA A 520 0.18 26.21 22.53
CA ALA A 520 1.03 27.39 22.45
C ALA A 520 1.41 27.78 21.01
N ASN A 521 1.34 26.84 20.06
CA ASN A 521 1.71 27.06 18.67
C ASN A 521 0.53 27.52 17.80
N CYS A 522 -0.65 26.91 17.93
CA CYS A 522 -1.80 27.21 17.05
C CYS A 522 -3.11 27.54 17.78
N GLY A 523 -3.12 27.62 19.11
CA GLY A 523 -4.29 27.98 19.92
C GLY A 523 -5.39 26.93 20.05
N TRP A 524 -5.26 25.78 19.38
CA TRP A 524 -6.22 24.68 19.44
C TRP A 524 -6.22 24.00 20.82
N ILE A 525 -7.37 23.59 21.34
CA ILE A 525 -7.44 22.85 22.63
C ILE A 525 -6.65 21.56 22.47
N MET A 526 -5.62 21.36 23.29
CA MET A 526 -4.78 20.17 23.16
C MET A 526 -5.49 18.94 23.76
N VAL A 527 -5.37 17.79 23.11
CA VAL A 527 -6.00 16.54 23.55
C VAL A 527 -5.00 15.72 24.34
N ARG A 528 -5.38 15.26 25.53
CA ARG A 528 -4.53 14.41 26.35
C ARG A 528 -4.28 13.07 25.65
N ARG A 529 -3.00 12.76 25.40
CA ARG A 529 -2.53 11.45 24.93
C ARG A 529 -1.53 10.92 25.96
N GLY A 530 -2.03 10.13 26.91
CA GLY A 530 -1.25 9.64 28.05
C GLY A 530 -0.99 10.74 29.10
N THR A 531 0.29 10.96 29.44
CA THR A 531 0.73 12.00 30.38
C THR A 531 0.96 13.37 29.71
N CYS A 532 0.89 13.43 28.38
CA CYS A 532 1.09 14.64 27.58
C CYS A 532 -0.23 15.12 26.99
N TYR A 533 -0.27 16.38 26.56
CA TYR A 533 -1.26 16.87 25.64
C TYR A 533 -0.67 16.96 24.22
N CYS A 534 -1.42 16.57 23.21
CA CYS A 534 -1.08 16.70 21.79
C CYS A 534 -2.10 17.60 21.10
N CYS A 535 -1.62 18.53 20.29
CA CYS A 535 -2.48 19.32 19.43
C CYS A 535 -2.79 18.50 18.17
N ASP A 536 -4.04 18.09 17.97
CA ASP A 536 -4.43 17.35 16.77
C ASP A 536 -4.37 18.20 15.49
N ASN A 537 -4.39 19.53 15.62
CA ASN A 537 -4.30 20.45 14.48
C ASN A 537 -2.86 20.60 13.95
N CYS A 538 -1.87 20.80 14.83
CA CYS A 538 -0.48 21.07 14.39
C CYS A 538 0.55 20.03 14.87
N GLY A 539 0.13 19.00 15.59
CA GLY A 539 0.98 17.94 16.11
C GLY A 539 1.87 18.34 17.29
N THR A 540 1.82 19.59 17.75
CA THR A 540 2.63 20.07 18.88
C THR A 540 2.21 19.37 20.18
N THR A 541 3.18 18.84 20.92
CA THR A 541 2.96 18.16 22.20
C THR A 541 3.36 19.04 23.39
N SER A 542 2.71 18.92 24.54
CA SER A 542 2.97 19.71 25.76
C SER A 542 4.27 19.33 26.49
N GLY A 543 5.09 18.43 25.92
CA GLY A 543 6.48 18.27 26.33
C GLY A 543 6.73 17.43 27.59
N CYS A 544 5.94 16.41 27.89
CA CYS A 544 6.42 15.36 28.80
C CYS A 544 7.12 14.28 27.95
N SER A 545 8.37 13.97 28.30
CA SER A 545 9.27 13.03 27.61
C SER A 545 8.79 11.59 27.61
#